data_AF-A0A7J2U4W2-F1
#
_entry.id   AF-A0A7J2U4W2-F1
#
_cell.length_a   1.000
_cell.length_b   1.000
_cell.length_c   1.000
_cell.angle_alpha   90.00
_cell.angle_beta   90.00
_cell.angle_gamma   90.00
#
_symmetry.space_group_name_H-M   'P 1'
#
loop_
_entity.id
_entity.type
_entity.pdbx_description
1 polymer ?
#
loop_
_entity_poly.entity_id
_entity_poly.type
_entity_poly.pdbx_seq_one_letter_code
_entity_poly.pdbx_strand_id
1 'polypeptide(L)'
;MRGWSYIVADLGGSMRPLVTVTLIALLLAGKWAQVDLVVTGEREDAVELRVPLNTVYMLLTGIGQEKLRILEELSRSSMDVSEIAQVLGKSERTVRTYLGELKKFGLVVEDRGRYSTTSWGRLAIEYTK
;
A
#
# COMPACT_ATOMS: atom_id res chain seq x y z
N MET A 1 -0.18 8.17 23.01
CA MET A 1 1.07 7.40 22.83
C MET A 1 1.74 7.87 21.55
N ARG A 2 2.97 8.41 21.63
CA ARG A 2 3.76 8.75 20.44
C ARG A 2 4.24 7.43 19.82
N GLY A 3 3.47 6.92 18.85
CA GLY A 3 3.84 5.75 18.08
C GLY A 3 4.90 6.12 17.05
N TRP A 4 5.86 5.23 16.82
CA TRP A 4 6.83 5.34 15.75
C TRP A 4 6.10 5.38 14.42
N SER A 5 6.23 6.47 13.66
CA SER A 5 5.51 6.67 12.40
C SER A 5 6.02 5.79 11.26
N TYR A 6 7.24 5.26 11.40
CA TYR A 6 7.96 4.51 10.37
C TYR A 6 8.82 3.43 11.03
N ILE A 7 8.71 2.18 10.56
CA ILE A 7 9.47 1.04 11.05
C ILE A 7 10.18 0.38 9.87
N VAL A 8 11.50 0.25 9.97
CA VAL A 8 12.32 -0.56 9.07
C VAL A 8 12.79 -1.78 9.84
N ALA A 9 12.51 -2.97 9.32
CA ALA A 9 12.93 -4.21 9.93
C ALA A 9 13.73 -5.04 8.93
N ASP A 10 14.93 -5.46 9.33
CA ASP A 10 15.75 -6.42 8.60
C ASP A 10 15.49 -7.84 9.11
N LEU A 11 15.11 -8.74 8.20
CA LEU A 11 14.84 -10.15 8.49
C LEU A 11 15.98 -11.09 8.03
N GLY A 12 17.17 -10.58 7.71
CA GLY A 12 18.33 -11.37 7.29
C GLY A 12 18.91 -12.33 8.36
N GLY A 13 18.38 -12.34 9.59
CA GLY A 13 18.88 -13.16 10.70
C GLY A 13 18.55 -14.66 10.62
N SER A 14 19.43 -15.50 11.18
CA SER A 14 19.35 -16.98 11.11
C SER A 14 18.24 -17.64 11.93
N MET A 15 17.65 -16.92 12.91
CA MET A 15 16.63 -17.48 13.81
C MET A 15 15.23 -17.37 13.21
N ARG A 16 14.88 -18.34 12.36
CA ARG A 16 13.57 -18.43 11.67
C ARG A 16 12.34 -18.19 12.57
N PRO A 17 12.27 -18.72 13.82
CA PRO A 17 11.10 -18.46 14.68
C PRO A 17 10.95 -16.98 15.06
N LEU A 18 12.05 -16.29 15.32
CA LEU A 18 12.05 -14.88 15.69
C LEU A 18 11.68 -13.97 14.51
N VAL A 19 12.16 -14.35 13.31
CA VAL A 19 11.76 -13.74 12.04
C VAL A 19 10.25 -13.86 11.83
N THR A 20 9.67 -15.04 12.04
CA THR A 20 8.23 -15.26 11.88
C THR A 20 7.40 -14.44 12.87
N VAL A 21 7.77 -14.44 14.16
CA VAL A 21 7.04 -13.66 15.18
C VAL A 21 7.15 -12.16 14.90
N THR A 22 8.33 -11.68 14.50
CA THR A 22 8.54 -10.28 14.10
C THR A 22 7.67 -9.91 12.91
N LEU A 23 7.63 -10.75 11.87
CA LEU A 23 6.78 -10.52 10.70
C LEU A 23 5.29 -10.42 11.07
N ILE A 24 4.79 -11.34 11.90
CA ILE A 24 3.39 -11.31 12.37
C ILE A 24 3.11 -10.03 13.17
N ALA A 25 4.01 -9.66 14.09
CA ALA A 25 3.86 -8.45 14.89
C ALA A 25 3.87 -7.18 14.01
N LEU A 26 4.74 -7.13 12.99
CA LEU A 26 4.83 -6.03 12.05
C LEU A 26 3.61 -5.93 11.13
N LEU A 27 3.07 -7.06 10.67
CA LEU A 27 1.80 -7.11 9.94
C LEU A 27 0.64 -6.54 10.77
N LEU A 28 0.57 -6.88 12.06
CA LEU A 28 -0.41 -6.31 12.98
C LEU A 28 -0.17 -4.82 13.23
N ALA A 29 1.10 -4.38 13.28
CA ALA A 29 1.49 -2.99 13.43
C ALA A 29 1.16 -2.15 12.19
N GLY A 30 1.11 -2.76 10.99
CA GLY A 30 0.73 -2.13 9.72
C GLY A 30 -0.66 -1.47 9.73
N LYS A 31 -1.51 -1.77 10.73
CA LYS A 31 -2.75 -1.04 11.00
C LYS A 31 -2.54 0.44 11.35
N TRP A 32 -1.48 0.74 12.08
CA TRP A 32 -1.27 2.05 12.73
C TRP A 32 0.09 2.70 12.42
N ALA A 33 1.04 1.96 11.86
CA ALA A 33 2.34 2.48 11.43
C ALA A 33 2.63 2.11 9.97
N GLN A 34 3.41 2.96 9.27
CA GLN A 34 4.00 2.55 7.99
C GLN A 34 5.19 1.64 8.29
N VAL A 35 5.15 0.42 7.75
CA VAL A 35 6.18 -0.58 7.98
C VAL A 35 6.73 -1.02 6.64
N ASP A 36 8.00 -0.72 6.42
CA ASP A 36 8.76 -1.21 5.28
C ASP A 36 9.63 -2.38 5.75
N LEU A 37 9.25 -3.58 5.31
CA LEU A 37 10.07 -4.76 5.50
C LEU A 37 11.22 -4.69 4.50
N VAL A 38 12.45 -4.76 4.98
CA VAL A 38 13.63 -4.88 4.12
C VAL A 38 14.22 -6.26 4.37
N VAL A 39 14.31 -7.08 3.34
CA VAL A 39 15.02 -8.36 3.43
C VAL A 39 16.34 -8.19 2.70
N THR A 40 17.43 -8.13 3.46
CA THR A 40 18.79 -8.20 2.91
C THR A 40 19.25 -9.66 2.96
N GLY A 41 19.90 -10.14 1.90
CA GLY A 41 20.59 -11.42 1.95
C GLY A 41 22.06 -11.20 2.32
N GLU A 42 22.69 -12.22 2.91
CA GLU A 42 24.08 -12.15 3.37
C GLU A 42 25.13 -12.07 2.24
N ARG A 43 24.72 -12.07 0.96
CA ARG A 43 25.62 -11.94 -0.21
C ARG A 43 25.55 -10.52 -0.78
N GLU A 44 26.67 -9.98 -1.24
CA GLU A 44 26.75 -8.66 -1.91
C GLU A 44 25.81 -8.52 -3.13
N ASP A 45 25.43 -9.64 -3.77
CA ASP A 45 24.48 -9.69 -4.89
C ASP A 45 23.03 -10.03 -4.48
N ALA A 46 22.72 -10.02 -3.17
CA ALA A 46 21.40 -10.40 -2.71
C ALA A 46 20.36 -9.31 -3.03
N VAL A 47 19.24 -9.74 -3.61
CA VAL A 47 18.11 -8.87 -3.93
C VAL A 47 17.54 -8.28 -2.64
N GLU A 48 17.64 -6.96 -2.48
CA GLU A 48 16.92 -6.24 -1.45
C GLU A 48 15.42 -6.23 -1.78
N LEU A 49 14.63 -6.96 -0.99
CA LEU A 49 13.17 -6.95 -1.13
C LEU A 49 12.60 -5.92 -0.14
N ARG A 50 12.01 -4.84 -0.66
CA ARG A 50 11.23 -3.90 0.15
C ARG A 50 9.74 -4.17 0.01
N VAL A 51 9.08 -4.55 1.11
CA VAL A 51 7.64 -4.81 1.14
C VAL A 51 6.93 -3.84 2.09
N PRO A 52 6.04 -2.97 1.56
CA PRO A 52 5.19 -2.12 2.39
C PRO A 52 4.09 -2.97 3.04
N LEU A 53 4.24 -3.32 4.32
CA LEU A 53 3.31 -4.25 5.00
C LEU A 53 1.91 -3.67 5.20
N ASN A 54 1.78 -2.35 5.23
CA ASN A 54 0.49 -1.66 5.19
C ASN A 54 -0.29 -2.00 3.90
N THR A 55 0.40 -2.11 2.76
CA THR A 55 -0.21 -2.55 1.50
C THR A 55 -0.67 -4.00 1.58
N VAL A 56 0.20 -4.88 2.10
CA VAL A 56 -0.13 -6.30 2.30
C VAL A 56 -1.34 -6.46 3.24
N TYR A 57 -1.39 -5.70 4.33
CA TYR A 57 -2.52 -5.69 5.24
C TYR A 57 -3.82 -5.31 4.52
N MET A 58 -3.81 -4.27 3.67
CA MET A 58 -5.03 -3.87 2.96
C MET A 58 -5.50 -4.94 1.96
N LEU A 59 -4.57 -5.60 1.27
CA LEU A 59 -4.89 -6.73 0.38
C LEU A 59 -5.55 -7.88 1.16
N LEU A 60 -5.09 -8.16 2.38
CA LEU A 60 -5.66 -9.22 3.23
C LEU A 60 -7.03 -8.85 3.82
N THR A 61 -7.27 -7.58 4.13
CA THR A 61 -8.56 -7.14 4.71
C THR A 61 -9.63 -6.77 3.68
N GLY A 62 -9.23 -6.68 2.41
CA GLY A 62 -10.11 -6.32 1.31
C GLY A 62 -10.21 -4.81 1.07
N ILE A 63 -10.54 -4.47 -0.18
CA ILE A 63 -10.72 -3.11 -0.66
C ILE A 63 -12.20 -2.89 -0.95
N GLY A 64 -12.78 -1.80 -0.44
CA GLY A 64 -14.16 -1.44 -0.75
C GLY A 64 -14.37 -1.18 -2.24
N GLN A 65 -15.55 -1.53 -2.77
CA GLN A 65 -15.88 -1.46 -4.20
C GLN A 65 -15.59 -0.10 -4.84
N GLU A 66 -15.92 1.00 -4.18
CA GLU A 66 -15.67 2.36 -4.68
C GLU A 66 -14.16 2.65 -4.85
N LYS A 67 -13.33 2.15 -3.93
CA LYS A 67 -11.87 2.29 -3.99
C LYS A 67 -11.27 1.36 -5.05
N LEU A 68 -11.81 0.15 -5.19
CA LEU A 68 -11.42 -0.75 -6.26
C LEU A 68 -11.68 -0.11 -7.63
N ARG A 69 -12.87 0.49 -7.80
CA ARG A 69 -13.23 1.20 -9.02
C ARG A 69 -12.30 2.38 -9.32
N ILE A 70 -11.89 3.14 -8.31
CA ILE A 70 -10.83 4.16 -8.46
C ILE A 70 -9.54 3.54 -9.02
N LEU A 71 -9.07 2.44 -8.43
CA LEU A 71 -7.85 1.78 -8.87
C LEU A 71 -7.94 1.27 -10.32
N GLU A 72 -9.10 0.73 -10.71
CA GLU A 72 -9.37 0.29 -12.07
C GLU A 72 -9.30 1.45 -13.07
N GLU A 73 -9.95 2.58 -12.79
CA GLU A 73 -9.90 3.74 -13.68
C GLU A 73 -8.48 4.32 -13.77
N LEU A 74 -7.80 4.45 -12.63
CA LEU A 74 -6.42 4.94 -12.55
C LEU A 74 -5.38 3.97 -13.15
N SER A 75 -5.73 2.70 -13.35
CA SER A 75 -4.88 1.73 -14.03
C SER A 75 -4.84 1.94 -15.55
N ARG A 76 -5.86 2.61 -16.10
CA ARG A 76 -6.00 2.87 -17.54
C ARG A 76 -5.38 4.21 -17.93
N SER A 77 -5.56 5.23 -17.11
CA SER A 77 -5.01 6.57 -17.33
C SER A 77 -4.83 7.32 -16.02
N SER A 78 -3.88 8.26 -16.00
CA SER A 78 -3.75 9.16 -14.84
C SER A 78 -4.89 10.19 -14.83
N MET A 79 -5.45 10.47 -13.66
CA MET A 79 -6.59 11.38 -13.50
C MET A 79 -6.42 12.30 -12.30
N ASP A 80 -6.96 13.52 -12.37
CA ASP A 80 -7.09 14.41 -11.22
C ASP A 80 -8.38 14.11 -10.40
N VAL A 81 -8.52 14.79 -9.27
CA VAL A 81 -9.64 14.61 -8.35
C VAL A 81 -11.00 14.88 -9.02
N SER A 82 -11.06 15.86 -9.93
CA SER A 82 -12.30 16.29 -10.57
C SER A 82 -12.75 15.26 -11.62
N GLU A 83 -11.81 14.78 -12.42
CA GLU A 83 -12.04 13.69 -13.38
C GLU A 83 -12.54 12.42 -12.68
N ILE A 84 -11.89 12.02 -11.57
CA ILE A 84 -12.29 10.85 -10.79
C ILE A 84 -13.68 11.05 -10.17
N ALA A 85 -13.98 12.24 -9.66
CA ALA A 85 -15.28 12.58 -9.09
C ALA A 85 -16.41 12.45 -10.13
N GLN A 86 -16.14 12.90 -11.36
CA GLN A 86 -17.09 12.79 -12.48
C GLN A 86 -17.35 11.32 -12.86
N VAL A 87 -16.30 10.50 -12.97
CA VAL A 87 -16.42 9.08 -13.34
C VAL A 87 -17.21 8.28 -12.29
N LEU A 88 -17.01 8.58 -11.01
CA LEU A 88 -17.66 7.87 -9.90
C LEU A 88 -19.03 8.45 -9.52
N GLY A 89 -19.39 9.63 -10.01
CA GLY A 89 -20.57 10.37 -9.55
C GLY A 89 -20.50 10.71 -8.06
N LYS A 90 -19.33 11.13 -7.57
CA LYS A 90 -19.09 11.46 -6.14
C LYS A 90 -18.61 12.89 -5.99
N SER A 91 -18.65 13.41 -4.76
CA SER A 91 -18.05 14.71 -4.46
C SER A 91 -16.53 14.63 -4.49
N GLU A 92 -15.85 15.71 -4.90
CA GLU A 92 -14.38 15.80 -4.82
C GLU A 92 -13.87 15.54 -3.39
N ARG A 93 -14.61 15.96 -2.36
CA ARG A 93 -14.27 15.70 -0.96
C ARG A 93 -14.19 14.19 -0.70
N THR A 94 -15.18 13.44 -1.15
CA THR A 94 -15.22 11.98 -1.01
C THR A 94 -14.05 11.33 -1.75
N VAL A 95 -13.76 11.80 -2.97
CA VAL A 95 -12.63 11.31 -3.77
C VAL A 95 -11.30 11.58 -3.08
N ARG A 96 -11.09 12.78 -2.53
CA ARG A 96 -9.87 13.10 -1.75
C ARG A 96 -9.71 12.21 -0.54
N THR A 97 -10.80 11.87 0.15
CA THR A 97 -10.77 10.89 1.25
C THR A 97 -10.30 9.52 0.75
N TYR A 98 -10.90 9.01 -0.33
CA TYR A 98 -10.52 7.72 -0.90
C TYR A 98 -9.07 7.70 -1.40
N LEU A 99 -8.63 8.73 -2.12
CA LEU A 99 -7.26 8.86 -2.58
C LEU A 99 -6.27 9.00 -1.42
N GLY A 100 -6.64 9.71 -0.35
CA GLY A 100 -5.83 9.81 0.86
C GLY A 100 -5.59 8.45 1.51
N GLU A 101 -6.63 7.62 1.58
CA GLU A 101 -6.49 6.25 2.06
C GLU A 101 -5.65 5.39 1.12
N LEU A 102 -5.96 5.38 -0.18
CA LEU A 102 -5.22 4.59 -1.18
C LEU A 102 -3.73 4.98 -1.23
N LYS A 103 -3.42 6.27 -1.09
CA LYS A 103 -2.05 6.81 -1.04
C LYS A 103 -1.34 6.39 0.25
N LYS A 104 -2.03 6.43 1.40
CA LYS A 104 -1.50 5.95 2.69
C LYS A 104 -1.03 4.49 2.61
N PHE A 105 -1.70 3.67 1.81
CA PHE A 105 -1.39 2.26 1.60
C PHE A 105 -0.57 1.99 0.34
N GLY A 106 -0.02 3.01 -0.31
CA GLY A 106 0.88 2.85 -1.45
C GLY A 106 0.23 2.27 -2.72
N LEU A 107 -1.10 2.29 -2.83
CA LEU A 107 -1.81 1.77 -4.00
C LEU A 107 -1.90 2.77 -5.14
N VAL A 108 -1.81 4.06 -4.82
CA VAL A 108 -1.77 5.16 -5.79
C VAL A 108 -0.60 6.08 -5.51
N VAL A 109 -0.10 6.72 -6.55
CA VAL A 109 0.89 7.80 -6.49
C VAL A 109 0.30 9.06 -7.09
N GLU A 110 0.66 10.20 -6.54
CA GLU A 110 0.29 11.52 -7.04
C GLU A 110 1.51 12.17 -7.68
N ASP A 111 1.38 12.61 -8.92
CA ASP A 111 2.34 13.42 -9.63
C ASP A 111 1.65 14.66 -10.19
N ARG A 112 2.09 15.84 -9.75
CA ARG A 112 1.56 17.16 -10.18
C ARG A 112 0.02 17.26 -10.13
N GLY A 113 -0.59 16.69 -9.09
CA GLY A 113 -2.04 16.72 -8.86
C GLY A 113 -2.85 15.67 -9.65
N ARG A 114 -2.18 14.84 -10.46
CA ARG A 114 -2.79 13.66 -11.10
C ARG A 114 -2.39 12.40 -10.36
N TYR A 115 -3.30 11.46 -10.29
CA TYR A 115 -3.14 10.19 -9.60
C TYR A 115 -2.95 9.08 -10.64
N SER A 116 -2.19 8.05 -10.28
CA SER A 116 -2.04 6.83 -11.06
C SER A 116 -1.85 5.62 -10.14
N THR A 117 -2.22 4.44 -10.63
CA THR A 117 -2.13 3.20 -9.87
C THR A 117 -0.68 2.69 -9.82
N THR A 118 -0.22 2.26 -8.63
CA THR A 118 1.11 1.64 -8.46
C THR A 118 1.11 0.16 -8.88
N SER A 119 2.27 -0.50 -8.86
CA SER A 119 2.32 -1.95 -9.04
C SER A 119 1.48 -2.71 -7.99
N TRP A 120 1.46 -2.22 -6.75
CA TRP A 120 0.62 -2.79 -5.69
C TRP A 120 -0.87 -2.56 -5.92
N GLY A 121 -1.25 -1.37 -6.40
CA GLY A 121 -2.64 -1.10 -6.75
C GLY A 121 -3.14 -1.99 -7.89
N ARG A 122 -2.26 -2.34 -8.85
CA ARG A 122 -2.60 -3.29 -9.92
C ARG A 122 -2.81 -4.71 -9.40
N LEU A 123 -1.94 -5.19 -8.51
CA LEU A 123 -2.14 -6.48 -7.84
C LEU A 123 -3.45 -6.48 -7.05
N ALA A 124 -3.79 -5.37 -6.39
CA ALA A 124 -5.04 -5.27 -5.65
C ALA A 124 -6.28 -5.47 -6.52
N ILE A 125 -6.27 -4.97 -7.76
CA ILE A 125 -7.36 -5.18 -8.73
C ILE A 125 -7.46 -6.66 -9.12
N GLU A 126 -6.32 -7.34 -9.30
CA GLU A 126 -6.26 -8.73 -9.74
C GLU A 126 -6.75 -9.71 -8.66
N TYR A 127 -6.38 -9.50 -7.40
CA TYR A 127 -6.69 -10.42 -6.30
C TYR A 127 -8.02 -10.16 -5.57
N THR A 128 -8.73 -9.09 -5.93
CA THR A 128 -10.04 -8.74 -5.33
C THR A 128 -11.22 -9.01 -6.28
N LYS A 129 -10.96 -9.59 -7.47
CA LYS A 129 -11.98 -10.11 -8.39
C LYS A 129 -12.38 -11.53 -8.04
#